data_AF-A0A420YY30-F1
#
_entry.id   AF-A0A420YY30-F1
#
_cell.length_a   1.000
_cell.length_b   1.000
_cell.length_c   1.000
_cell.angle_alpha   90.00
_cell.angle_beta   90.00
_cell.angle_gamma   90.00
#
_symmetry.space_group_name_H-M   'P 1'
#
loop_
_entity.id
_entity.type
_entity.pdbx_description
1 polymer ?
#
loop_
_entity_poly.entity_id
_entity_poly.type
_entity_poly.pdbx_seq_one_letter_code
_entity_poly.pdbx_strand_id
1 'polypeptide(L)'
;MKLVKKIALFATLGAVAPSCIVVAGNGVSNQEVSKAQSKQAISPTLGGKLFTAAWMQRSAEYQALCIQSFDWAKHRLADIIAKHQGKPLAIVTDIDETIIDNSPNAVHQALKGEDYTDKSWDEWCDRADAVALAGAVKFFNYADQKGVKVFYITNRTERNRKGTMANLKKLGFPQVDDASFLFRGDTSDKTARRNEVLKNYDIALLLGDNLGDFDHLFDTSNEQERLNAVQKFENDFGHRFIVLPNPNYGTWEKAMNGGYPPLKEKDSKLKSLLKTY
;
A
#
# COMPACT_ATOMS: atom_id res chain seq x y z
N MET A 1 -33.03 41.39 40.98
CA MET A 1 -31.86 41.25 41.90
C MET A 1 -30.60 41.07 41.06
N LYS A 2 -29.79 42.13 40.95
CA LYS A 2 -28.43 42.11 40.38
C LYS A 2 -27.45 41.71 41.48
N LEU A 3 -26.43 40.91 41.19
CA LEU A 3 -25.06 41.24 41.65
C LEU A 3 -23.99 40.48 40.85
N VAL A 4 -23.23 41.27 40.10
CA VAL A 4 -21.95 40.95 39.48
C VAL A 4 -20.86 41.12 40.53
N LYS A 5 -19.92 40.17 40.68
CA LYS A 5 -18.68 40.38 41.45
C LYS A 5 -17.51 40.60 40.48
N LYS A 6 -17.08 41.85 40.38
CA LYS A 6 -15.73 42.25 39.94
C LYS A 6 -14.80 42.16 41.16
N ILE A 7 -13.62 41.56 41.01
CA ILE A 7 -12.54 41.69 41.98
C ILE A 7 -11.42 42.49 41.32
N ALA A 8 -11.02 43.55 42.02
CA ALA A 8 -10.09 44.57 41.61
C ALA A 8 -8.63 44.16 41.84
N LEU A 9 -7.79 44.62 40.93
CA LEU A 9 -6.34 44.61 40.94
C LEU A 9 -5.83 45.62 41.97
N PHE A 10 -4.94 45.22 42.88
CA PHE A 10 -4.14 46.15 43.68
C PHE A 10 -2.66 45.98 43.31
N ALA A 11 -2.12 47.03 42.71
CA ALA A 11 -0.70 47.24 42.52
C ALA A 11 -0.14 47.99 43.73
N THR A 12 0.95 47.51 44.30
CA THR A 12 1.79 48.28 45.22
C THR A 12 3.23 48.20 44.75
N LEU A 13 3.72 49.33 44.23
CA LEU A 13 5.14 49.64 44.09
C LEU A 13 5.75 49.85 45.48
N GLY A 14 6.89 49.22 45.74
CA GLY A 14 7.78 49.55 46.84
C GLY A 14 9.21 49.18 46.44
N ALA A 15 10.02 50.20 46.16
CA ALA A 15 11.44 50.07 45.84
C ALA A 15 12.27 50.64 47.00
N VAL A 16 13.16 49.85 47.60
CA VAL A 16 14.36 50.37 48.31
C VAL A 16 15.51 49.33 48.28
N ALA A 17 16.60 49.75 47.64
CA ALA A 17 18.04 49.48 47.82
C ALA A 17 18.65 48.04 47.79
N PRO A 18 19.86 47.90 47.19
CA PRO A 18 20.56 46.64 47.04
C PRO A 18 21.40 46.32 48.28
N SER A 19 21.52 45.03 48.61
CA SER A 19 22.56 44.55 49.51
C SER A 19 23.06 43.21 48.99
N CYS A 20 24.28 43.24 48.45
CA CYS A 20 25.08 42.06 48.16
C CYS A 20 25.22 41.23 49.44
N ILE A 21 24.72 40.00 49.41
CA ILE A 21 25.22 38.94 50.28
C ILE A 21 25.77 37.87 49.34
N VAL A 22 27.10 37.80 49.28
CA VAL A 22 27.84 36.66 48.75
C VAL A 22 27.84 35.60 49.85
N VAL A 23 27.13 34.49 49.65
CA VAL A 23 27.41 33.24 50.38
C VAL A 23 28.01 32.26 49.39
N ALA A 24 29.33 32.08 49.51
CA ALA A 24 30.02 30.93 48.98
C ALA A 24 29.69 29.72 49.87
N GLY A 25 29.10 28.68 49.29
CA GLY A 25 28.67 27.48 50.00
C GLY A 25 28.73 26.26 49.11
N ASN A 26 29.92 25.67 49.07
CA ASN A 26 30.33 24.34 48.64
C ASN A 26 29.24 23.33 48.23
N GLY A 27 29.28 22.96 46.94
CA GLY A 27 29.41 21.58 46.48
C GLY A 27 28.50 20.52 47.10
N VAL A 28 27.34 20.33 46.51
CA VAL A 28 26.77 18.98 46.30
C VAL A 28 26.42 18.89 44.82
N SER A 29 27.14 18.03 44.11
CA SER A 29 26.89 17.76 42.69
C SER A 29 25.54 17.06 42.55
N ASN A 30 24.50 17.80 42.17
CA ASN A 30 23.36 17.22 41.46
C ASN A 30 23.83 16.85 40.05
N GLN A 31 24.47 15.70 39.91
CA GLN A 31 24.45 14.99 38.63
C GLN A 31 23.11 14.26 38.56
N GLU A 32 22.04 15.00 38.27
CA GLU A 32 20.91 14.38 37.59
C GLU A 32 21.41 13.94 36.22
N VAL A 33 21.49 12.62 36.08
CA VAL A 33 21.76 11.92 34.84
C VAL A 33 20.62 12.23 33.87
N SER A 34 20.75 13.33 33.14
CA SER A 34 20.01 13.57 31.92
C SER A 34 20.56 12.61 30.85
N LYS A 35 20.08 11.36 30.86
CA LYS A 35 19.98 10.61 29.61
C LYS A 35 18.95 11.35 28.76
N ALA A 36 19.41 12.36 28.02
CA ALA A 36 18.74 12.75 26.80
C ALA A 36 18.68 11.50 25.93
N GLN A 37 17.59 10.72 26.04
CA GLN A 37 17.18 9.84 24.97
C GLN A 37 17.07 10.77 23.76
N SER A 38 18.08 10.72 22.89
CA SER A 38 17.93 11.29 21.57
C SER A 38 16.65 10.68 21.04
N LYS A 39 15.61 11.50 20.85
CA LYS A 39 14.42 11.08 20.12
C LYS A 39 14.94 10.68 18.75
N GLN A 40 15.15 9.38 18.56
CA GLN A 40 15.63 8.86 17.30
C GLN A 40 14.61 9.31 16.27
N ALA A 41 15.05 10.14 15.32
CA ALA A 41 14.17 10.63 14.28
C ALA A 41 13.53 9.42 13.60
N ILE A 42 12.20 9.48 13.39
CA ILE A 42 11.46 8.41 12.72
C ILE A 42 12.12 8.15 11.37
N SER A 43 12.36 6.88 11.04
CA SER A 43 12.88 6.47 9.73
C SER A 43 12.02 7.12 8.63
N PRO A 44 12.61 7.90 7.70
CA PRO A 44 11.90 8.44 6.55
C PRO A 44 11.11 7.39 5.78
N THR A 45 11.70 6.20 5.55
CA THR A 45 11.02 5.12 4.84
C THR A 45 9.81 4.61 5.62
N LEU A 46 9.95 4.33 6.92
CA LEU A 46 8.82 3.87 7.74
C LEU A 46 7.75 4.95 7.92
N GLY A 47 8.15 6.22 8.09
CA GLY A 47 7.24 7.36 8.13
C GLY A 47 6.49 7.53 6.81
N GLY A 48 7.15 7.34 5.67
CA GLY A 48 6.54 7.28 4.35
C GLY A 48 5.50 6.17 4.25
N LYS A 49 5.82 4.95 4.71
CA LYS A 49 4.86 3.83 4.76
C LYS A 49 3.66 4.13 5.66
N LEU A 50 3.86 4.77 6.81
CA LEU A 50 2.74 5.19 7.67
C LEU A 50 1.85 6.24 6.98
N PHE A 51 2.45 7.24 6.33
CA PHE A 51 1.69 8.32 5.69
C PHE A 51 0.91 7.84 4.46
N THR A 52 1.52 7.00 3.63
CA THR A 52 0.84 6.43 2.46
C THR A 52 -0.24 5.42 2.86
N ALA A 53 -0.02 4.61 3.90
CA ALA A 53 -1.06 3.76 4.46
C ALA A 53 -2.22 4.59 5.03
N ALA A 54 -1.94 5.72 5.70
CA ALA A 54 -2.99 6.61 6.16
C ALA A 54 -3.80 7.19 5.00
N TRP A 55 -3.17 7.56 3.88
CA TRP A 55 -3.88 7.98 2.67
C TRP A 55 -4.76 6.86 2.12
N MET A 56 -4.27 5.62 2.00
CA MET A 56 -5.08 4.48 1.54
C MET A 56 -6.26 4.19 2.48
N GLN A 57 -6.03 4.15 3.80
CA GLN A 57 -7.05 3.79 4.79
C GLN A 57 -8.09 4.88 5.04
N ARG A 58 -7.72 6.15 4.86
CA ARG A 58 -8.51 7.29 5.39
C ARG A 58 -8.95 8.29 4.35
N SER A 59 -8.28 8.39 3.19
CA SER A 59 -8.64 9.38 2.19
C SER A 59 -9.87 8.96 1.40
N ALA A 60 -10.74 9.93 1.11
CA ALA A 60 -11.86 9.70 0.20
C ALA A 60 -11.35 9.57 -1.25
N GLU A 61 -10.21 10.20 -1.56
CA GLU A 61 -9.55 10.18 -2.86
C GLU A 61 -9.10 8.76 -3.25
N TYR A 62 -8.51 8.00 -2.32
CA TYR A 62 -8.15 6.61 -2.59
C TYR A 62 -9.39 5.75 -2.91
N GLN A 63 -10.47 5.92 -2.13
CA GLN A 63 -11.73 5.22 -2.37
C GLN A 63 -12.32 5.60 -3.74
N ALA A 64 -12.29 6.89 -4.10
CA ALA A 64 -12.76 7.38 -5.39
C ALA A 64 -11.94 6.81 -6.55
N LEU A 65 -10.61 6.74 -6.43
CA LEU A 65 -9.74 6.14 -7.44
C LEU A 65 -10.02 4.64 -7.63
N CYS A 66 -10.22 3.89 -6.54
CA CYS A 66 -10.59 2.47 -6.63
C CYS A 66 -11.94 2.30 -7.35
N ILE A 67 -12.96 3.07 -6.95
CA ILE A 67 -14.28 3.05 -7.58
C ILE A 67 -14.18 3.39 -9.07
N GLN A 68 -13.41 4.43 -9.42
CA GLN A 68 -13.19 4.84 -10.81
C GLN A 68 -12.57 3.71 -11.63
N SER A 69 -11.51 3.07 -11.12
CA SER A 69 -10.85 1.96 -11.83
C SER A 69 -11.79 0.78 -12.06
N PHE A 70 -12.58 0.37 -11.06
CA PHE A 70 -13.51 -0.76 -11.21
C PHE A 70 -14.75 -0.43 -12.04
N ASP A 71 -15.29 0.79 -11.96
CA ASP A 71 -16.40 1.22 -12.83
C ASP A 71 -15.94 1.30 -14.29
N TRP A 72 -14.75 1.83 -14.52
CA TRP A 72 -14.15 1.85 -15.85
C TRP A 72 -13.86 0.43 -16.38
N ALA A 73 -13.30 -0.46 -15.55
CA ALA A 73 -13.13 -1.87 -15.89
C ALA A 73 -14.45 -2.54 -16.29
N LYS A 74 -15.55 -2.22 -15.59
CA LYS A 74 -16.89 -2.72 -15.94
C LYS A 74 -17.33 -2.27 -17.33
N HIS A 75 -17.15 -0.99 -17.67
CA HIS A 75 -17.46 -0.47 -19.01
C HIS A 75 -16.61 -1.14 -20.08
N ARG A 76 -15.29 -1.24 -19.87
CA ARG A 76 -14.38 -1.94 -20.79
C ARG A 76 -14.77 -3.40 -20.99
N LEU A 77 -15.09 -4.11 -19.92
CA LEU A 77 -15.53 -5.50 -19.99
C LEU A 77 -16.83 -5.65 -20.79
N ALA A 78 -17.81 -4.77 -20.57
CA ALA A 78 -19.07 -4.80 -21.31
C ALA A 78 -18.85 -4.60 -22.83
N ASP A 79 -17.99 -3.65 -23.20
CA ASP A 79 -17.61 -3.41 -24.61
C ASP A 79 -16.93 -4.62 -25.25
N ILE A 80 -16.03 -5.28 -24.49
CA ILE A 80 -15.31 -6.47 -24.96
C ILE A 80 -16.30 -7.63 -25.15
N ILE A 81 -17.14 -7.92 -24.15
CA ILE A 81 -18.15 -8.99 -24.22
C ILE A 81 -19.05 -8.82 -25.45
N ALA A 82 -19.50 -7.60 -25.74
CA ALA A 82 -20.41 -7.33 -26.86
C ALA A 82 -19.81 -7.64 -28.25
N LYS A 83 -18.49 -7.64 -28.38
CA LYS A 83 -17.76 -7.82 -29.65
C LYS A 83 -16.98 -9.13 -29.71
N HIS A 84 -16.91 -9.87 -28.61
CA HIS A 84 -15.99 -10.99 -28.48
C HIS A 84 -16.39 -12.17 -29.35
N GLN A 85 -15.41 -12.73 -30.04
CA GLN A 85 -15.49 -13.99 -30.76
C GLN A 85 -14.20 -14.74 -30.47
N GLY A 86 -14.28 -16.00 -30.05
CA GLY A 86 -13.09 -16.78 -29.74
C GLY A 86 -13.29 -17.70 -28.55
N LYS A 87 -12.23 -17.86 -27.76
CA LYS A 87 -12.25 -18.67 -26.54
C LYS A 87 -13.14 -18.01 -25.48
N PRO A 88 -13.57 -18.73 -24.44
CA PRO A 88 -14.20 -18.10 -23.30
C PRO A 88 -13.35 -16.94 -22.75
N LEU A 89 -14.00 -15.84 -22.35
CA LEU A 89 -13.30 -14.69 -21.79
C LEU A 89 -12.85 -14.97 -20.36
N ALA A 90 -11.70 -14.41 -20.01
CA ALA A 90 -11.20 -14.36 -18.65
C ALA A 90 -10.81 -12.94 -18.23
N ILE A 91 -10.92 -12.67 -16.93
CA ILE A 91 -10.24 -11.58 -16.26
C ILE A 91 -9.12 -12.18 -15.42
N VAL A 92 -7.95 -11.55 -15.47
CA VAL A 92 -6.83 -11.83 -14.59
C VAL A 92 -6.65 -10.66 -13.64
N THR A 93 -6.57 -10.93 -12.34
CA THR A 93 -6.34 -9.91 -11.32
C THR A 93 -5.18 -10.31 -10.41
N ASP A 94 -4.38 -9.33 -10.03
CA ASP A 94 -3.64 -9.39 -8.77
C ASP A 94 -4.61 -9.36 -7.57
N ILE A 95 -4.10 -9.70 -6.38
CA ILE A 95 -4.86 -9.70 -5.13
C ILE A 95 -4.50 -8.50 -4.24
N ASP A 96 -3.22 -8.35 -3.91
CA ASP A 96 -2.75 -7.50 -2.81
C ASP A 96 -2.68 -6.05 -3.28
N GLU A 97 -3.37 -5.13 -2.61
CA GLU A 97 -3.51 -3.72 -3.03
C GLU A 97 -4.24 -3.51 -4.37
N THR A 98 -4.69 -4.60 -5.01
CA THR A 98 -5.53 -4.59 -6.20
C THR A 98 -7.00 -4.86 -5.88
N ILE A 99 -7.31 -5.90 -5.09
CA ILE A 99 -8.70 -6.22 -4.71
C ILE A 99 -8.92 -6.26 -3.20
N ILE A 100 -7.85 -6.44 -2.42
CA ILE A 100 -7.87 -6.33 -0.95
C ILE A 100 -6.78 -5.40 -0.40
N ASP A 101 -7.07 -4.75 0.73
CA ASP A 101 -6.19 -3.81 1.41
C ASP A 101 -5.41 -4.51 2.53
N ASN A 102 -4.09 -4.52 2.40
CA ASN A 102 -3.14 -5.08 3.35
C ASN A 102 -2.34 -4.01 4.11
N SER A 103 -2.68 -2.72 3.94
CA SER A 103 -2.04 -1.62 4.64
C SER A 103 -2.01 -1.77 6.17
N PRO A 104 -2.93 -2.49 6.87
CA PRO A 104 -2.78 -2.75 8.31
C PRO A 104 -1.48 -3.50 8.66
N ASN A 105 -0.99 -4.40 7.81
CA ASN A 105 0.29 -5.08 8.03
C ASN A 105 1.47 -4.11 7.90
N ALA A 106 1.44 -3.22 6.89
CA ALA A 106 2.46 -2.19 6.73
C ALA A 106 2.52 -1.24 7.94
N VAL A 107 1.35 -0.84 8.47
CA VAL A 107 1.25 -0.03 9.69
C VAL A 107 1.78 -0.80 10.91
N HIS A 108 1.43 -2.08 11.06
CA HIS A 108 1.89 -2.91 12.18
C HIS A 108 3.42 -2.98 12.25
N GLN A 109 4.07 -3.29 11.12
CA GLN A 109 5.53 -3.35 11.04
C GLN A 109 6.18 -1.99 11.28
N ALA A 110 5.68 -0.94 10.63
CA ALA A 110 6.27 0.39 10.76
C ALA A 110 6.18 0.95 12.20
N LEU A 111 5.09 0.67 12.93
CA LEU A 111 4.96 1.05 14.35
C LEU A 111 5.91 0.28 15.27
N LYS A 112 6.36 -0.91 14.87
CA LYS A 112 7.42 -1.67 15.55
C LYS A 112 8.83 -1.23 15.16
N GLY A 113 8.97 -0.28 14.23
CA GLY A 113 10.26 0.12 13.68
C GLY A 113 10.85 -0.88 12.68
N GLU A 114 10.00 -1.75 12.11
CA GLU A 114 10.38 -2.79 11.17
C GLU A 114 9.81 -2.48 9.77
N ASP A 115 10.55 -2.88 8.74
CA ASP A 115 10.02 -2.92 7.37
C ASP A 115 9.35 -4.30 7.11
N TYR A 116 9.01 -4.60 5.86
CA TYR A 116 8.47 -5.90 5.44
C TYR A 116 9.31 -7.07 5.96
N THR A 117 8.62 -8.10 6.47
CA THR A 117 9.20 -9.40 6.78
C THR A 117 8.23 -10.50 6.36
N ASP A 118 8.74 -11.63 5.86
CA ASP A 118 7.91 -12.77 5.48
C ASP A 118 7.11 -13.32 6.66
N LYS A 119 7.70 -13.30 7.87
CA LYS A 119 7.02 -13.75 9.10
C LYS A 119 5.76 -12.92 9.39
N SER A 120 5.87 -11.58 9.39
CA SER A 120 4.72 -10.72 9.62
C SER A 120 3.67 -10.86 8.53
N TRP A 121 4.12 -11.07 7.28
CA TRP A 121 3.24 -11.28 6.15
C TRP A 121 2.44 -12.59 6.25
N ASP A 122 3.09 -13.68 6.65
CA ASP A 122 2.44 -14.97 6.88
C ASP A 122 1.41 -14.87 8.01
N GLU A 123 1.78 -14.24 9.13
CA GLU A 123 0.87 -13.97 10.25
C GLU A 123 -0.33 -13.11 9.82
N TRP A 124 -0.11 -12.10 8.98
CA TRP A 124 -1.20 -11.29 8.41
C TRP A 124 -2.12 -12.10 7.51
N CYS A 125 -1.57 -12.90 6.59
CA CYS A 125 -2.35 -13.74 5.68
C CYS A 125 -3.20 -14.77 6.43
N ASP A 126 -2.68 -15.35 7.51
CA ASP A 126 -3.40 -16.33 8.33
C ASP A 126 -4.64 -15.75 9.01
N ARG A 127 -4.64 -14.45 9.29
CA ARG A 127 -5.79 -13.77 9.90
C ARG A 127 -6.99 -13.67 8.99
N ALA A 128 -6.78 -13.65 7.66
CA ALA A 128 -7.86 -13.51 6.67
C ALA A 128 -8.81 -12.33 6.97
N ASP A 129 -8.20 -11.20 7.40
CA ASP A 129 -8.89 -10.00 7.88
C ASP A 129 -8.67 -8.77 6.99
N ALA A 130 -8.05 -8.93 5.81
CA ALA A 130 -7.98 -7.87 4.83
C ALA A 130 -9.40 -7.47 4.36
N VAL A 131 -9.58 -6.20 4.03
CA VAL A 131 -10.86 -5.68 3.53
C VAL A 131 -10.82 -5.53 2.01
N ALA A 132 -11.96 -5.62 1.35
CA ALA A 132 -12.03 -5.40 -0.09
C ALA A 132 -11.84 -3.92 -0.44
N LEU A 133 -11.13 -3.64 -1.54
CA LEU A 133 -11.08 -2.31 -2.13
C LEU A 133 -12.48 -1.90 -2.63
N ALA A 134 -12.81 -0.62 -2.52
CA ALA A 134 -14.11 -0.11 -2.94
C ALA A 134 -14.36 -0.39 -4.43
N GLY A 135 -15.51 -0.99 -4.73
CA GLY A 135 -15.91 -1.36 -6.09
C GLY A 135 -15.47 -2.76 -6.54
N ALA A 136 -14.44 -3.36 -5.91
CA ALA A 136 -13.85 -4.63 -6.36
C ALA A 136 -14.88 -5.77 -6.40
N VAL A 137 -15.49 -6.09 -5.25
CA VAL A 137 -16.46 -7.20 -5.12
C VAL A 137 -17.62 -7.04 -6.11
N LYS A 138 -18.13 -5.81 -6.30
CA LYS A 138 -19.22 -5.53 -7.25
C LYS A 138 -18.80 -5.80 -8.69
N PHE A 139 -17.59 -5.40 -9.09
CA PHE A 139 -17.06 -5.63 -10.43
C PHE A 139 -16.87 -7.12 -10.71
N PHE A 140 -16.23 -7.86 -9.82
CA PHE A 140 -15.98 -9.29 -10.05
C PHE A 140 -17.27 -10.11 -10.06
N ASN A 141 -18.24 -9.81 -9.18
CA ASN A 141 -19.56 -10.46 -9.24
C ASN A 141 -20.31 -10.12 -10.55
N TYR A 142 -20.15 -8.90 -11.09
CA TYR A 142 -20.67 -8.58 -12.42
C TYR A 142 -20.01 -9.43 -13.52
N ALA A 143 -18.69 -9.58 -13.49
CA ALA A 143 -17.97 -10.42 -14.45
C ALA A 143 -18.44 -11.89 -14.40
N ASP A 144 -18.59 -12.44 -13.19
CA ASP A 144 -19.10 -13.80 -12.95
C ASP A 144 -20.52 -13.98 -13.51
N GLN A 145 -21.43 -13.03 -13.25
CA GLN A 145 -22.79 -13.01 -13.80
C GLN A 145 -22.84 -12.93 -15.33
N LYS A 146 -21.78 -12.39 -15.96
CA LYS A 146 -21.62 -12.35 -17.41
C LYS A 146 -20.92 -13.60 -17.98
N GLY A 147 -20.63 -14.59 -17.15
CA GLY A 147 -19.99 -15.83 -17.57
C GLY A 147 -18.49 -15.68 -17.85
N VAL A 148 -17.86 -14.60 -17.36
CA VAL A 148 -16.41 -14.37 -17.52
C VAL A 148 -15.67 -15.11 -16.41
N LYS A 149 -14.67 -15.92 -16.77
CA LYS A 149 -13.84 -16.63 -15.78
C LYS A 149 -12.93 -15.63 -15.06
N VAL A 150 -12.80 -15.76 -13.74
CA VAL A 150 -11.89 -14.93 -12.93
C VAL A 150 -10.70 -15.77 -12.51
N PHE A 151 -9.50 -15.29 -12.80
CA PHE A 151 -8.23 -15.84 -12.33
C PHE A 151 -7.52 -14.86 -11.40
N TYR A 152 -7.23 -15.33 -10.19
CA TYR A 152 -6.47 -14.62 -9.17
C TYR A 152 -4.99 -15.03 -9.26
N ILE A 153 -4.17 -14.21 -9.91
CA ILE A 153 -2.73 -14.44 -10.08
C ILE A 153 -1.96 -13.56 -9.10
N THR A 154 -1.43 -14.18 -8.04
CA THR A 154 -0.85 -13.48 -6.89
C THR A 154 0.59 -13.91 -6.62
N ASN A 155 1.39 -13.01 -6.04
CA ASN A 155 2.71 -13.34 -5.51
C ASN A 155 2.71 -13.80 -4.05
N ARG A 156 1.54 -13.96 -3.44
CA ARG A 156 1.38 -14.84 -2.27
C ARG A 156 1.83 -16.25 -2.62
N THR A 157 2.41 -16.94 -1.64
CA THR A 157 2.89 -18.32 -1.83
C THR A 157 1.82 -19.34 -1.47
N GLU A 158 2.07 -20.62 -1.76
CA GLU A 158 1.21 -21.72 -1.32
C GLU A 158 0.98 -21.73 0.21
N ARG A 159 1.96 -21.27 1.00
CA ARG A 159 1.81 -21.09 2.46
C ARG A 159 0.63 -20.19 2.81
N ASN A 160 0.33 -19.20 1.98
CA ASN A 160 -0.73 -18.23 2.22
C ASN A 160 -2.07 -18.65 1.60
N ARG A 161 -2.17 -19.78 0.88
CA ARG A 161 -3.37 -20.19 0.14
C ARG A 161 -4.62 -20.22 1.01
N LYS A 162 -4.55 -20.94 2.14
CA LYS A 162 -5.70 -21.14 3.02
C LYS A 162 -6.26 -19.81 3.53
N GLY A 163 -5.39 -18.92 4.03
CA GLY A 163 -5.78 -17.59 4.51
C GLY A 163 -6.34 -16.71 3.40
N THR A 164 -5.70 -16.71 2.22
CA THR A 164 -6.13 -15.93 1.05
C THR A 164 -7.53 -16.34 0.58
N MET A 165 -7.77 -17.63 0.36
CA MET A 165 -9.07 -18.12 -0.10
C MET A 165 -10.16 -17.91 0.95
N ALA A 166 -9.84 -18.09 2.25
CA ALA A 166 -10.78 -17.80 3.33
C ALA A 166 -11.17 -16.31 3.35
N ASN A 167 -10.20 -15.41 3.17
CA ASN A 167 -10.43 -13.97 3.14
C ASN A 167 -11.32 -13.59 1.95
N LEU A 168 -11.01 -14.06 0.73
CA LEU A 168 -11.78 -13.69 -0.46
C LEU A 168 -13.20 -14.27 -0.44
N LYS A 169 -13.39 -15.50 0.10
CA LYS A 169 -14.73 -16.06 0.36
C LYS A 169 -15.52 -15.21 1.34
N LYS A 170 -14.91 -14.83 2.47
CA LYS A 170 -15.53 -13.98 3.50
C LYS A 170 -15.97 -12.63 2.94
N LEU A 171 -15.21 -12.06 2.01
CA LEU A 171 -15.51 -10.79 1.36
C LEU A 171 -16.54 -10.90 0.21
N GLY A 172 -16.95 -12.11 -0.18
CA GLY A 172 -17.95 -12.32 -1.24
C GLY A 172 -17.40 -12.19 -2.67
N PHE A 173 -16.10 -12.41 -2.88
CA PHE A 173 -15.56 -12.56 -4.23
C PHE A 173 -16.06 -13.86 -4.88
N PRO A 174 -16.33 -13.86 -6.19
CA PRO A 174 -16.82 -15.05 -6.89
C PRO A 174 -15.69 -16.01 -7.25
N GLN A 175 -16.04 -17.24 -7.64
CA GLN A 175 -15.10 -18.24 -8.18
C GLN A 175 -13.88 -18.50 -7.28
N VAL A 176 -14.07 -18.50 -5.95
CA VAL A 176 -12.98 -18.75 -5.00
C VAL A 176 -12.76 -20.26 -4.82
N ASP A 177 -12.21 -20.89 -5.85
CA ASP A 177 -11.89 -22.32 -5.94
C ASP A 177 -10.43 -22.53 -6.41
N ASP A 178 -9.89 -23.74 -6.26
CA ASP A 178 -8.47 -23.99 -6.58
C ASP A 178 -8.12 -23.79 -8.06
N ALA A 179 -9.09 -23.94 -8.97
CA ALA A 179 -8.86 -23.77 -10.41
C ALA A 179 -8.75 -22.29 -10.82
N SER A 180 -9.26 -21.39 -10.00
CA SER A 180 -9.20 -19.94 -10.22
C SER A 180 -7.95 -19.27 -9.65
N PHE A 181 -7.08 -19.97 -8.92
CA PHE A 181 -5.89 -19.35 -8.29
C PHE A 181 -4.59 -19.84 -8.90
N LEU A 182 -3.69 -18.90 -9.16
CA LEU A 182 -2.30 -19.18 -9.52
C LEU A 182 -1.36 -18.42 -8.57
N PHE A 183 -0.97 -19.09 -7.48
CA PHE A 183 -0.02 -18.57 -6.50
C PHE A 183 1.41 -18.53 -7.05
N ARG A 184 2.32 -17.88 -6.30
CA ARG A 184 3.74 -17.79 -6.66
C ARG A 184 4.40 -19.16 -6.62
N GLY A 185 5.04 -19.53 -7.73
CA GLY A 185 6.03 -20.61 -7.78
C GLY A 185 7.43 -20.08 -7.49
N ASP A 186 8.41 -20.47 -8.31
CA ASP A 186 9.82 -20.11 -8.11
C ASP A 186 10.15 -18.65 -8.46
N THR A 187 9.28 -17.98 -9.23
CA THR A 187 9.47 -16.60 -9.68
C THR A 187 8.28 -15.71 -9.32
N SER A 188 8.56 -14.43 -9.05
CA SER A 188 7.54 -13.39 -8.89
C SER A 188 6.96 -12.91 -10.22
N ASP A 189 7.61 -13.18 -11.35
CA ASP A 189 7.06 -12.89 -12.68
C ASP A 189 5.78 -13.71 -12.88
N LYS A 190 4.71 -13.03 -13.33
CA LYS A 190 3.38 -13.61 -13.52
C LYS A 190 3.15 -14.13 -14.94
N THR A 191 4.10 -13.98 -15.86
CA THR A 191 3.97 -14.31 -17.29
C THR A 191 3.66 -15.77 -17.53
N ALA A 192 4.38 -16.70 -16.89
CA ALA A 192 4.09 -18.13 -17.04
C ALA A 192 2.65 -18.48 -16.61
N ARG A 193 2.15 -17.82 -15.55
CA ARG A 193 0.79 -18.02 -15.02
C ARG A 193 -0.27 -17.38 -15.93
N ARG A 194 -0.01 -16.19 -16.48
CA ARG A 194 -0.86 -15.58 -17.53
C ARG A 194 -0.91 -16.43 -18.79
N ASN A 195 0.22 -17.02 -19.20
CA ASN A 195 0.29 -17.90 -20.35
C ASN A 195 -0.52 -19.19 -20.15
N GLU A 196 -0.62 -19.72 -18.92
CA GLU A 196 -1.50 -20.84 -18.63
C GLU A 196 -2.97 -20.50 -18.88
N VAL A 197 -3.41 -19.30 -18.47
CA VAL A 197 -4.77 -18.81 -18.75
C VAL A 197 -5.01 -18.69 -20.26
N LEU A 198 -4.06 -18.12 -21.00
CA LEU A 198 -4.16 -17.90 -22.46
C LEU A 198 -4.29 -19.18 -23.29
N LYS A 199 -3.92 -20.35 -22.74
CA LYS A 199 -4.14 -21.64 -23.41
C LYS A 199 -5.62 -21.87 -23.69
N ASN A 200 -6.48 -21.55 -22.72
CA ASN A 200 -7.90 -21.90 -22.75
C ASN A 200 -8.85 -20.68 -22.80
N TYR A 201 -8.36 -19.48 -22.52
CA TYR A 201 -9.16 -18.27 -22.42
C TYR A 201 -8.55 -17.10 -23.19
N ASP A 202 -9.40 -16.17 -23.60
CA ASP A 202 -8.97 -14.85 -24.06
C ASP A 202 -9.04 -13.88 -22.88
N ILE A 203 -7.90 -13.32 -22.47
CA ILE A 203 -7.84 -12.39 -21.33
C ILE A 203 -8.38 -11.02 -21.77
N ALA A 204 -9.56 -10.66 -21.26
CA ALA A 204 -10.21 -9.39 -21.53
C ALA A 204 -9.51 -8.23 -20.82
N LEU A 205 -9.22 -8.40 -19.52
CA LEU A 205 -8.63 -7.39 -18.66
C LEU A 205 -7.59 -8.01 -17.73
N LEU A 206 -6.55 -7.22 -17.47
CA LEU A 206 -5.56 -7.41 -16.42
C LEU A 206 -5.74 -6.28 -15.40
N LEU A 207 -5.90 -6.63 -14.12
CA LEU A 207 -6.04 -5.69 -13.02
C LEU A 207 -4.84 -5.84 -12.07
N GLY A 208 -4.25 -4.73 -11.66
CA GLY A 208 -3.07 -4.72 -10.80
C GLY A 208 -2.73 -3.33 -10.26
N ASP A 209 -2.06 -3.27 -9.12
CA ASP A 209 -1.43 -2.06 -8.58
C ASP A 209 0.03 -1.92 -9.03
N ASN A 210 0.64 -3.02 -9.46
CA ASN A 210 2.02 -3.07 -9.91
C ASN A 210 2.09 -3.37 -11.41
N LEU A 211 2.98 -2.69 -12.13
CA LEU A 211 3.06 -2.82 -13.59
C LEU A 211 3.48 -4.23 -14.05
N GLY A 212 4.17 -5.01 -13.22
CA GLY A 212 4.49 -6.42 -13.48
C GLY A 212 3.24 -7.34 -13.55
N ASP A 213 2.10 -6.88 -13.04
CA ASP A 213 0.82 -7.58 -13.17
C ASP A 213 0.32 -7.60 -14.62
N PHE A 214 0.78 -6.64 -15.43
CA PHE A 214 0.41 -6.49 -16.83
C PHE A 214 1.40 -7.17 -17.77
N ASP A 215 2.70 -6.89 -17.59
CA ASP A 215 3.74 -7.37 -18.50
C ASP A 215 5.12 -7.45 -17.82
N HIS A 216 5.90 -8.49 -18.12
CA HIS A 216 7.25 -8.69 -17.61
C HIS A 216 8.26 -7.58 -17.96
N LEU A 217 8.00 -6.76 -18.98
CA LEU A 217 8.86 -5.61 -19.30
C LEU A 217 8.96 -4.60 -18.15
N PHE A 218 8.03 -4.65 -17.21
CA PHE A 218 8.05 -3.83 -16.00
C PHE A 218 8.79 -4.45 -14.81
N ASP A 219 9.19 -5.74 -14.89
CA ASP A 219 9.88 -6.50 -13.85
C ASP A 219 11.40 -6.23 -13.81
N THR A 220 11.78 -4.98 -14.04
CA THR A 220 13.15 -4.47 -13.98
C THR A 220 13.34 -3.56 -12.76
N SER A 221 14.56 -3.49 -12.25
CA SER A 221 14.94 -2.53 -11.19
C SER A 221 15.48 -1.22 -11.75
N ASN A 222 15.38 -1.01 -13.07
CA ASN A 222 15.76 0.24 -13.73
C ASN A 222 14.53 1.13 -13.96
N GLU A 223 14.49 2.30 -13.34
CA GLU A 223 13.35 3.23 -13.45
C GLU A 223 13.11 3.69 -14.89
N GLN A 224 14.17 3.93 -15.67
CA GLN A 224 14.05 4.41 -17.04
C GLN A 224 13.46 3.33 -17.96
N GLU A 225 13.84 2.07 -17.79
CA GLU A 225 13.25 0.96 -18.54
C GLU A 225 11.75 0.83 -18.24
N ARG A 226 11.34 0.99 -16.97
CA ARG A 226 9.92 0.98 -16.59
C ARG A 226 9.17 2.15 -17.22
N LEU A 227 9.74 3.35 -17.24
CA LEU A 227 9.14 4.51 -17.91
C LEU A 227 9.01 4.31 -19.43
N ASN A 228 10.03 3.75 -20.08
CA ASN A 228 9.97 3.42 -21.50
C ASN A 228 8.88 2.36 -21.80
N ALA A 229 8.71 1.38 -20.91
CA ALA A 229 7.63 0.40 -21.02
C ALA A 229 6.25 1.04 -20.85
N VAL A 230 6.09 2.07 -20.00
CA VAL A 230 4.83 2.82 -19.91
C VAL A 230 4.48 3.45 -21.26
N GLN A 231 5.44 4.10 -21.92
CA GLN A 231 5.22 4.69 -23.25
C GLN A 231 4.85 3.62 -24.29
N LYS A 232 5.51 2.46 -24.25
CA LYS A 232 5.22 1.33 -25.14
C LYS A 232 3.78 0.82 -24.99
N PHE A 233 3.22 0.86 -23.78
CA PHE A 233 1.89 0.35 -23.45
C PHE A 233 0.87 1.45 -23.17
N GLU A 234 1.13 2.70 -23.59
CA GLU A 234 0.27 3.85 -23.29
C GLU A 234 -1.20 3.59 -23.67
N ASN A 235 -1.43 2.98 -24.84
CA ASN A 235 -2.75 2.64 -25.35
C ASN A 235 -3.42 1.44 -24.67
N ASP A 236 -2.75 0.75 -23.75
CA ASP A 236 -3.30 -0.38 -23.01
C ASP A 236 -3.86 0.02 -21.65
N PHE A 237 -3.32 1.09 -21.05
CA PHE A 237 -3.80 1.62 -19.77
C PHE A 237 -5.22 2.20 -19.93
N GLY A 238 -6.13 1.75 -19.07
CA GLY A 238 -7.56 2.03 -19.21
C GLY A 238 -8.24 1.24 -20.33
N HIS A 239 -7.54 0.40 -21.08
CA HIS A 239 -8.14 -0.45 -22.10
C HIS A 239 -8.16 -1.90 -21.66
N ARG A 240 -7.00 -2.55 -21.66
CA ARG A 240 -6.82 -3.92 -21.15
C ARG A 240 -6.07 -3.95 -19.81
N PHE A 241 -5.35 -2.90 -19.45
CA PHE A 241 -4.68 -2.75 -18.17
C PHE A 241 -5.47 -1.78 -17.29
N ILE A 242 -5.99 -2.27 -16.17
CA ILE A 242 -6.70 -1.46 -15.17
C ILE A 242 -5.79 -1.31 -13.95
N VAL A 243 -5.35 -0.08 -13.70
CA VAL A 243 -4.38 0.22 -12.65
C VAL A 243 -5.08 0.64 -11.36
N LEU A 244 -4.60 0.13 -10.23
CA LEU A 244 -4.99 0.56 -8.89
C LEU A 244 -3.82 1.31 -8.21
N PRO A 245 -4.09 2.33 -7.39
CA PRO A 245 -3.01 3.10 -6.77
C PRO A 245 -2.42 2.36 -5.56
N ASN A 246 -1.11 2.06 -5.57
CA ASN A 246 -0.38 1.61 -4.39
C ASN A 246 0.90 2.45 -4.15
N PRO A 247 0.80 3.50 -3.33
CA PRO A 247 1.96 4.31 -2.97
C PRO A 247 2.78 3.75 -1.80
N ASN A 248 2.42 2.58 -1.22
CA ASN A 248 3.06 2.07 -0.01
C ASN A 248 4.28 1.17 -0.28
N TYR A 249 4.18 0.36 -1.33
CA TYR A 249 5.23 -0.56 -1.76
C TYR A 249 5.02 -0.98 -3.22
N GLY A 250 5.99 -1.69 -3.80
CA GLY A 250 5.88 -2.30 -5.13
C GLY A 250 7.22 -2.38 -5.84
N THR A 251 7.21 -2.79 -7.11
CA THR A 251 8.42 -2.83 -7.93
C THR A 251 9.01 -1.42 -8.14
N TRP A 252 8.20 -0.37 -8.01
CA TRP A 252 8.69 1.01 -8.04
C TRP A 252 9.61 1.34 -6.86
N GLU A 253 9.32 0.84 -5.65
CA GLU A 253 10.19 1.00 -4.49
C GLU A 253 11.52 0.25 -4.72
N LYS A 254 11.45 -0.95 -5.31
CA LYS A 254 12.64 -1.74 -5.67
C LYS A 254 13.49 -1.02 -6.71
N ALA A 255 12.88 -0.47 -7.76
CA ALA A 255 13.59 0.23 -8.81
C ALA A 255 14.30 1.48 -8.28
N MET A 256 13.59 2.33 -7.52
CA MET A 256 14.14 3.51 -6.88
C MET A 256 15.34 3.17 -5.97
N ASN A 257 15.26 2.05 -5.25
CA ASN A 257 16.32 1.63 -4.33
C ASN A 257 17.41 0.77 -4.99
N GLY A 258 17.30 0.39 -6.26
CA GLY A 258 18.20 -0.58 -6.90
C GLY A 258 18.15 -1.98 -6.27
N GLY A 259 17.01 -2.37 -5.70
CA GLY A 259 16.81 -3.59 -4.91
C GLY A 259 16.03 -3.34 -3.62
N TYR A 260 16.11 -4.27 -2.67
CA TYR A 260 15.59 -4.10 -1.31
C TYR A 260 16.75 -4.07 -0.30
N PRO A 261 17.51 -2.96 -0.24
CA PRO A 261 18.61 -2.84 0.70
C PRO A 261 18.08 -2.68 2.14
N PRO A 262 18.96 -2.79 3.16
CA PRO A 262 18.58 -2.55 4.55
C PRO A 262 17.96 -1.17 4.79
N LEU A 263 17.10 -1.05 5.80
CA LEU A 263 16.32 0.17 6.09
C LEU A 263 17.17 1.45 6.17
N LYS A 264 18.36 1.39 6.79
CA LYS A 264 19.27 2.55 6.89
C LYS A 264 19.72 3.06 5.52
N GLU A 265 19.92 2.16 4.56
CA GLU A 265 20.30 2.53 3.21
C GLU A 265 19.11 3.09 2.44
N LYS A 266 17.91 2.53 2.61
CA LYS A 266 16.65 3.10 2.06
C LYS A 266 16.44 4.53 2.56
N ASP A 267 16.63 4.77 3.86
CA ASP A 267 16.51 6.10 4.46
C ASP A 267 17.49 7.11 3.86
N SER A 268 18.74 6.71 3.64
CA SER A 268 19.75 7.56 2.99
C SER A 268 19.41 7.83 1.53
N LYS A 269 19.03 6.80 0.77
CA LYS A 269 18.66 6.89 -0.65
C LYS A 269 17.46 7.81 -0.86
N LEU A 270 16.40 7.63 -0.07
CA LEU A 270 15.20 8.45 -0.18
C LEU A 270 15.52 9.95 0.00
N LYS A 271 16.38 10.30 0.95
CA LYS A 271 16.80 11.70 1.16
C LYS A 271 17.60 12.27 -0.01
N SER A 272 18.39 11.45 -0.71
CA SER A 272 19.24 11.91 -1.82
C SER A 272 18.55 11.90 -3.19
N LEU A 273 17.55 11.02 -3.38
CA LEU A 273 16.89 10.82 -4.68
C LEU A 273 15.79 11.86 -4.96
N LEU A 274 15.16 12.38 -3.91
CA LEU A 274 14.09 13.35 -4.05
C LEU A 274 14.65 14.71 -4.49
N LYS A 275 13.92 15.37 -5.41
CA LYS A 275 14.29 16.70 -5.91
C LYS A 275 14.00 17.76 -4.86
N THR A 276 14.98 18.62 -4.57
CA THR A 276 14.81 19.86 -3.78
C THR A 276 14.63 21.07 -4.70
N TYR A 277 14.09 22.16 -4.15
CA TYR A 277 14.15 23.50 -4.78
C TYR A 277 15.51 24.16 -4.55
#